data_AF-A0A944ZR38-F1
#
_entry.id   AF-A0A944ZR38-F1
#
_cell.length_a   1.000
_cell.length_b   1.000
_cell.length_c   1.000
_cell.angle_alpha   90.00
_cell.angle_beta   90.00
_cell.angle_gamma   90.00
#
_symmetry.space_group_name_H-M   'P 1'
#
loop_
_entity.id
_entity.type
_entity.pdbx_description
1 polymer ?
#
loop_
_entity_poly.entity_id
_entity_poly.type
_entity_poly.pdbx_seq_one_letter_code
_entity_poly.pdbx_strand_id
1 'polypeptide(L)'
;MTRTIDRSLPIKRHKSVVATVDLPGVPEGTRGKVKVANGFSWYRYWVSFDNGVDLGQVSHDNLVHAGDWKRYQVDRIEAERLAAEAPEVSDSEAADADPDGAGEAGNSHGVPEHLIERSRAARERLGA
;
A
#
# COMPACT_ATOMS: atom_id res chain seq x y z
N MET A 1 22.36 20.19 -0.20
CA MET A 1 21.97 18.96 -0.91
C MET A 1 20.54 18.62 -0.51
N THR A 2 19.59 18.78 -1.42
CA THR A 2 18.17 18.46 -1.21
C THR A 2 18.03 16.95 -1.17
N ARG A 3 17.78 16.38 0.01
CA ARG A 3 17.53 14.94 0.16
C ARG A 3 16.06 14.70 -0.18
N THR A 4 15.79 14.16 -1.36
CA THR A 4 14.46 13.64 -1.71
C THR A 4 14.12 12.50 -0.77
N ILE A 5 12.96 12.56 -0.11
CA ILE A 5 12.50 11.49 0.78
C ILE A 5 11.94 10.38 -0.10
N ASP A 6 12.63 9.24 -0.12
CA ASP A 6 12.09 8.05 -0.76
C ASP A 6 11.16 7.32 0.22
N ARG A 7 9.85 7.49 0.01
CA ARG A 7 8.78 6.84 0.77
C ARG A 7 8.39 5.46 0.21
N SER A 8 9.09 4.96 -0.82
CA SER A 8 8.86 3.60 -1.33
C SER A 8 9.71 2.56 -0.61
N LEU A 9 10.81 3.01 0.02
CA LEU A 9 11.74 2.13 0.70
C LEU A 9 11.24 1.72 2.09
N PRO A 10 11.38 0.44 2.46
CA PRO A 10 10.93 -0.02 3.76
C PRO A 10 11.71 0.60 4.92
N ILE A 11 10.96 0.97 5.96
CA ILE A 11 11.53 1.44 7.23
C ILE A 11 12.12 0.25 7.98
N LYS A 12 13.44 0.31 8.26
CA LYS A 12 14.13 -0.75 9.01
C LYS A 12 13.77 -0.71 10.50
N ARG A 13 13.92 -1.86 11.17
CA ARG A 13 13.82 -1.97 12.64
C ARG A 13 14.72 -0.97 13.37
N HIS A 14 14.29 -0.56 14.56
CA HIS A 14 14.92 0.41 15.46
C HIS A 14 15.07 1.83 14.91
N LYS A 15 14.48 2.14 13.75
CA LYS A 15 14.45 3.50 13.23
C LYS A 15 13.39 4.33 13.93
N SER A 16 13.71 5.60 14.14
CA SER A 16 12.78 6.59 14.67
C SER A 16 11.84 7.05 13.57
N VAL A 17 10.56 7.07 13.89
CA VAL A 17 9.45 7.41 13.00
C VAL A 17 8.52 8.40 13.67
N VAL A 18 7.66 9.02 12.87
CA VAL A 18 6.60 9.92 13.30
C VAL A 18 5.29 9.45 12.65
N ALA A 19 4.21 9.41 13.43
CA ALA A 19 2.87 9.15 12.91
C ALA A 19 2.42 10.31 12.02
N THR A 20 2.02 10.00 10.79
CA THR A 20 1.54 11.02 9.84
C THR A 20 0.05 11.30 9.98
N VAL A 21 -0.70 10.42 10.63
CA VAL A 21 -2.14 10.55 10.85
C VAL A 21 -2.45 10.26 12.30
N ASP A 22 -3.65 10.65 12.75
CA ASP A 22 -4.17 10.21 14.03
C ASP A 22 -4.42 8.69 14.00
N LEU A 23 -3.65 7.98 14.81
CA LEU A 23 -3.76 6.54 15.00
C LEU A 23 -4.48 6.27 16.35
N PRO A 24 -5.03 5.06 16.57
CA PRO A 24 -5.71 4.72 17.81
C PRO A 24 -4.82 4.98 19.04
N GLY A 25 -5.15 6.01 19.82
CA GLY A 25 -4.41 6.42 21.02
C GLY A 25 -3.08 7.13 20.74
N VAL A 26 -2.73 7.42 19.48
CA VAL A 26 -1.48 8.07 19.07
C VAL A 26 -1.81 9.25 18.15
N PRO A 27 -1.75 10.49 18.65
CA PRO A 27 -1.97 11.67 17.82
C PRO A 27 -0.96 11.78 16.68
N GLU A 28 -1.34 12.45 15.60
CA GLU A 28 -0.43 12.84 14.53
C GLU A 28 0.80 13.59 15.10
N GLY A 29 1.97 13.37 14.49
CA GLY A 29 3.21 14.00 14.89
C GLY A 29 3.89 13.31 16.08
N THR A 30 3.25 12.31 16.69
CA THR A 30 3.84 11.54 17.78
C THR A 30 5.04 10.74 17.26
N ARG A 31 6.17 10.91 17.95
CA ARG A 31 7.39 10.17 17.67
C ARG A 31 7.31 8.76 18.23
N GLY A 32 7.93 7.84 17.54
CA GLY A 32 8.06 6.46 17.98
C GLY A 32 9.26 5.76 17.39
N LYS A 33 9.46 4.51 17.80
CA LYS A 33 10.53 3.64 17.34
C LYS A 33 9.95 2.34 16.81
N VAL A 34 10.39 1.96 15.60
CA VAL A 34 9.98 0.69 14.99
C VAL A 34 10.61 -0.47 15.75
N LYS A 35 9.79 -1.33 16.36
CA LYS A 35 10.21 -2.58 16.98
C LYS A 35 10.32 -3.70 15.94
N VAL A 36 9.30 -3.83 15.10
CA VAL A 36 9.22 -4.88 14.08
C VAL A 36 8.79 -4.27 12.76
N ALA A 37 9.44 -4.72 11.68
CA ALA A 37 9.06 -4.42 10.31
C ALA A 37 8.76 -5.74 9.61
N ASN A 38 7.49 -5.99 9.31
CA ASN A 38 7.02 -7.19 8.64
C ASN A 38 6.53 -6.82 7.23
N GLY A 39 6.73 -7.72 6.27
CA GLY A 39 6.25 -7.54 4.90
C GLY A 39 7.36 -7.51 3.86
N PHE A 40 6.97 -7.71 2.60
CA PHE A 40 7.86 -7.69 1.44
C PHE A 40 7.31 -6.78 0.34
N SER A 41 6.00 -6.90 0.05
CA SER A 41 5.23 -5.98 -0.80
C SER A 41 4.34 -5.03 0.00
N TRP A 42 3.72 -5.51 1.08
CA TRP A 42 2.93 -4.71 2.01
C TRP A 42 3.61 -4.69 3.37
N TYR A 43 4.23 -3.55 3.69
CA TYR A 43 4.89 -3.39 4.97
C TYR A 43 3.91 -3.03 6.09
N ARG A 44 4.03 -3.77 7.19
CA ARG A 44 3.35 -3.52 8.45
C ARG A 44 4.34 -3.42 9.59
N TYR A 45 4.15 -2.41 10.41
CA TYR A 45 5.07 -2.04 11.46
C TYR A 45 4.44 -2.24 12.84
N TRP A 46 5.29 -2.67 13.77
CA TRP A 46 5.06 -2.46 15.20
C TRP A 46 5.90 -1.28 15.64
N VAL A 47 5.24 -0.27 16.20
CA VAL A 47 5.89 0.96 16.64
C VAL A 47 5.55 1.19 18.10
N SER A 48 6.60 1.42 18.89
CA SER A 48 6.46 1.95 20.24
C SER A 48 6.52 3.46 20.17
N PHE A 49 5.42 4.12 20.50
CA PHE A 49 5.34 5.57 20.51
C PHE A 49 5.76 6.15 21.86
N ASP A 50 6.28 7.38 21.84
CA ASP A 50 6.78 8.08 23.03
C ASP A 50 5.66 8.44 24.02
N ASN A 51 4.40 8.40 23.57
CA ASN A 51 3.22 8.53 24.43
C ASN A 51 2.92 7.27 25.28
N GLY A 52 3.72 6.22 25.15
CA GLY A 52 3.58 4.96 25.89
C GLY A 52 2.67 3.93 25.21
N VAL A 53 2.12 4.22 24.03
CA VAL A 53 1.28 3.29 23.27
C VAL A 53 2.15 2.46 22.32
N ASP A 54 2.08 1.15 22.45
CA ASP A 54 2.64 0.21 21.49
C ASP A 54 1.55 -0.16 20.48
N LEU A 55 1.70 0.29 19.23
CA LEU A 55 0.73 0.05 18.18
C LEU A 55 1.27 -0.97 17.18
N GLY A 56 0.46 -2.00 16.95
CA GLY A 56 0.71 -3.00 15.92
C GLY A 56 -0.05 -2.74 14.62
N GLN A 57 0.40 -3.39 13.54
CA GLN A 57 -0.27 -3.38 12.23
C GLN A 57 -0.30 -2.01 11.52
N VAL A 58 0.63 -1.11 11.85
CA VAL A 58 0.70 0.22 11.24
C VAL A 58 1.19 0.11 9.79
N SER A 59 0.45 0.69 8.85
CA SER A 59 0.81 0.73 7.43
C SER A 59 2.01 1.64 7.17
N HIS A 60 2.72 1.39 6.07
CA HIS A 60 3.85 2.21 5.63
C HIS A 60 3.47 3.67 5.40
N ASP A 61 2.31 3.93 4.80
CA ASP A 61 1.87 5.29 4.44
C ASP A 61 1.60 6.19 5.66
N ASN A 62 1.33 5.56 6.81
CA ASN A 62 1.02 6.22 8.07
C ASN A 62 2.27 6.58 8.90
N LEU A 63 3.46 6.27 8.39
CA LEU A 63 4.73 6.48 9.06
C LEU A 63 5.71 7.22 8.17
N VAL A 64 6.45 8.14 8.78
CA VAL A 64 7.56 8.84 8.15
C VAL A 64 8.77 8.78 9.07
N HIS A 65 9.98 8.73 8.49
CA HIS A 65 11.20 8.86 9.29
C HIS A 65 11.23 10.16 10.07
N ALA A 66 11.64 10.13 11.34
CA ALA A 66 11.62 11.32 12.19
C ALA A 66 12.48 12.49 11.66
N GLY A 67 13.55 12.20 10.92
CA GLY A 67 14.37 13.23 10.26
C GLY A 67 13.70 13.89 9.05
N ASP A 68 12.75 13.18 8.44
CA ASP A 68 12.08 13.56 7.19
C ASP A 68 10.72 14.22 7.45
N TRP A 69 10.25 14.24 8.70
CA TRP A 69 8.97 14.80 9.12
C TRP A 69 8.72 16.23 8.63
N LYS A 70 9.69 17.14 8.80
CA LYS A 70 9.55 18.55 8.38
C LYS A 70 9.30 18.69 6.89
N ARG A 71 9.97 17.86 6.09
CA ARG A 71 9.85 17.91 4.64
C ARG A 71 8.56 17.25 4.18
N TYR A 72 8.15 16.17 4.85
CA TYR A 72 6.83 15.58 4.65
C TYR A 72 5.68 16.57 4.89
N GLN A 73 5.78 17.45 5.91
CA GLN A 73 4.78 18.50 6.13
C GLN A 73 4.72 19.50 4.97
N VAL A 74 5.87 19.90 4.43
CA VAL A 74 5.95 20.79 3.26
C VAL A 74 5.38 20.12 2.02
N ASP A 75 5.80 18.88 1.74
CA ASP A 75 5.33 18.11 0.59
C ASP A 75 3.83 17.83 0.69
N ARG A 76 3.27 17.63 1.89
CA ARG A 76 1.82 17.50 2.12
C ARG A 76 1.08 18.79 1.76
N ILE A 77 1.55 19.94 2.24
CA ILE A 77 0.93 21.24 1.92
C ILE A 77 1.03 21.53 0.42
N GLU A 78 2.16 21.18 -0.21
CA GLU A 78 2.33 21.30 -1.67
C GLU A 78 1.40 20.34 -2.43
N ALA A 79 1.25 19.10 -1.98
CA ALA A 79 0.34 18.13 -2.56
C ALA A 79 -1.13 18.56 -2.42
N GLU A 80 -1.51 19.10 -1.26
CA GLU A 80 -2.85 19.68 -1.04
C GLU A 80 -3.09 20.88 -1.93
N ARG A 81 -2.09 21.76 -2.10
CA ARG A 81 -2.16 22.90 -3.02
C ARG A 81 -2.27 22.45 -4.48
N LEU A 82 -1.53 21.41 -4.87
CA LEU A 82 -1.58 20.82 -6.21
C LEU A 82 -2.90 20.08 -6.45
N ALA A 83 -3.45 19.40 -5.44
CA ALA A 83 -4.74 18.74 -5.51
C ALA A 83 -5.89 19.75 -5.61
N ALA A 84 -5.80 20.89 -4.91
CA ALA A 84 -6.76 21.99 -5.03
C ALA A 84 -6.67 22.73 -6.39
N GLU A 85 -5.49 22.74 -7.02
CA GLU A 85 -5.28 23.29 -8.36
C GLU A 85 -5.63 22.28 -9.48
N ALA A 86 -5.70 20.98 -9.16
CA ALA A 86 -6.07 19.95 -10.11
C ALA A 86 -7.56 20.07 -10.47
N PRO A 87 -7.93 20.12 -11.76
CA PRO A 87 -9.34 20.10 -12.15
C PRO A 87 -9.95 18.76 -11.69
N GLU A 88 -11.03 18.85 -10.92
CA GLU A 88 -11.92 17.75 -10.57
C GLU A 88 -12.32 17.00 -11.85
N VAL A 89 -11.63 15.90 -12.18
CA VAL A 89 -12.13 14.92 -13.13
C VAL A 89 -13.23 14.17 -12.45
N SER A 90 -14.45 14.68 -12.64
CA SER A 90 -15.71 14.08 -12.27
C SER A 90 -15.79 12.69 -12.89
N ASP A 91 -15.64 11.66 -12.07
CA ASP A 91 -16.01 10.29 -12.41
C ASP A 91 -17.55 10.28 -12.55
N SER A 92 -18.03 10.33 -13.80
CA SER A 92 -19.44 10.19 -14.15
C SER A 92 -19.65 8.87 -14.87
N GLU A 93 -20.46 8.02 -14.24
CA GLU A 93 -20.84 6.66 -14.60
C GLU A 93 -21.32 6.44 -16.04
N ALA A 94 -21.10 5.20 -16.51
CA ALA A 94 -22.10 4.26 -17.04
C ALA A 94 -21.75 3.68 -18.42
N ALA A 95 -21.57 2.35 -18.45
CA ALA A 95 -22.16 1.49 -19.48
C ALA A 95 -22.08 0.03 -19.02
N ASP A 96 -23.20 -0.48 -18.50
CA ASP A 96 -23.54 -1.89 -18.51
C ASP A 96 -23.29 -2.47 -19.91
N ALA A 97 -22.55 -3.57 -19.97
CA ALA A 97 -22.52 -4.44 -21.14
C ALA A 97 -22.44 -5.90 -20.65
N ASP A 98 -23.58 -6.58 -20.73
CA ASP A 98 -23.70 -8.03 -20.66
C ASP A 98 -22.67 -8.74 -21.56
N PRO A 99 -22.04 -9.84 -21.10
CA PRO A 99 -21.39 -10.77 -22.00
C PRO A 99 -22.08 -12.14 -21.92
N ASP A 100 -23.20 -12.28 -22.62
CA ASP A 100 -23.63 -13.59 -23.12
C ASP A 100 -22.98 -13.79 -24.49
N GLY A 101 -21.95 -14.64 -24.56
CA GLY A 101 -21.13 -14.80 -25.77
C GLY A 101 -19.95 -15.74 -25.62
N ALA A 102 -20.23 -17.03 -25.61
CA ALA A 102 -19.40 -18.17 -26.03
C ALA A 102 -17.88 -17.94 -26.29
N GLY A 103 -17.06 -18.44 -25.37
CA GLY A 103 -16.08 -19.50 -25.67
C GLY A 103 -14.90 -19.18 -26.58
N GLU A 104 -13.91 -18.44 -26.07
CA GLU A 104 -12.50 -18.63 -26.43
C GLU A 104 -11.66 -18.33 -25.18
N ALA A 105 -11.43 -19.36 -24.35
CA ALA A 105 -10.63 -19.23 -23.14
C ALA A 105 -9.13 -19.16 -23.48
N GLY A 106 -8.72 -18.06 -24.11
CA GLY A 106 -7.33 -17.62 -24.10
C GLY A 106 -6.89 -17.34 -22.67
N ASN A 107 -5.60 -17.56 -22.37
CA ASN A 107 -4.96 -17.51 -21.06
C ASN A 107 -5.06 -16.14 -20.32
N SER A 108 -6.26 -15.69 -20.01
CA SER A 108 -6.58 -14.37 -19.44
C SER A 108 -5.87 -14.05 -18.13
N HIS A 109 -5.25 -15.04 -17.48
CA HIS A 109 -4.56 -14.91 -16.20
C HIS A 109 -3.05 -15.17 -16.28
N GLY A 110 -2.47 -15.22 -17.50
CA GLY A 110 -1.01 -15.40 -17.69
C GLY A 110 -0.49 -16.75 -17.17
N VAL A 111 -1.37 -17.76 -17.12
CA VAL A 111 -1.02 -19.09 -16.60
C VAL A 111 -0.10 -19.81 -17.59
N PRO A 112 1.06 -20.32 -17.16
CA PRO A 112 1.96 -21.11 -18.00
C PRO A 112 1.28 -22.35 -18.62
N GLU A 113 1.53 -22.60 -19.90
CA GLU A 113 0.91 -23.64 -20.75
C GLU A 113 0.87 -25.03 -20.07
N HIS A 114 1.99 -25.44 -19.47
CA HIS A 114 2.15 -26.77 -18.86
C HIS A 114 1.22 -27.02 -17.66
N LEU A 115 0.71 -25.97 -17.01
CA LEU A 115 -0.26 -26.09 -15.91
C LEU A 115 -1.68 -26.30 -16.45
N ILE A 116 -2.00 -25.66 -17.59
CA ILE A 116 -3.27 -25.84 -18.29
C ILE A 116 -3.38 -27.30 -18.75
N GLU A 117 -2.33 -27.84 -19.35
CA GLU A 117 -2.27 -29.21 -19.82
C GLU A 117 -2.42 -30.23 -18.68
N ARG A 118 -1.73 -30.03 -17.54
CA ARG A 118 -1.89 -30.88 -16.35
C ARG A 118 -3.30 -30.85 -15.80
N SER A 119 -3.94 -29.69 -15.77
CA SER A 119 -5.33 -29.55 -15.30
C SER A 119 -6.33 -30.26 -16.22
N ARG A 120 -6.11 -30.21 -17.53
CA ARG A 120 -6.90 -30.92 -18.54
C ARG A 120 -6.77 -32.43 -18.36
N ALA A 121 -5.55 -32.94 -18.28
CA ALA A 121 -5.30 -34.37 -18.06
C ALA A 121 -5.82 -34.88 -16.70
N ALA A 122 -5.91 -34.02 -15.68
CA ALA A 122 -6.52 -34.37 -14.41
C ALA A 122 -8.05 -34.50 -14.51
N ARG A 123 -8.70 -33.58 -15.24
CA ARG A 123 -10.16 -33.63 -15.50
C ARG A 123 -10.56 -34.83 -16.35
N GLU A 124 -9.78 -35.15 -17.38
CA GLU A 124 -9.99 -36.35 -18.21
C GLU A 124 -9.92 -37.65 -17.39
N ARG A 125 -9.03 -37.72 -16.38
CA ARG A 125 -8.99 -38.87 -15.45
C ARG A 125 -10.17 -38.91 -14.49
N LEU A 126 -10.76 -37.76 -14.17
CA LEU A 126 -11.88 -37.65 -13.25
C LEU A 126 -13.25 -37.76 -13.95
N GLY A 127 -13.27 -37.84 -15.29
CA GLY A 127 -14.49 -38.03 -16.07
C GLY A 127 -15.47 -36.86 -16.03
N ALA A 128 -14.97 -35.63 -15.89
CA ALA A 128 -15.76 -34.39 -15.91
C ALA A 128 -15.59 -33.62 -17.23
#